data_AF-A0A0F0KS30-F1
#
_entry.id   AF-A0A0F0KS30-F1
#
_cell.length_a   1.000
_cell.length_b   1.000
_cell.length_c   1.000
_cell.angle_alpha   90.00
_cell.angle_beta   90.00
_cell.angle_gamma   90.00
#
_symmetry.space_group_name_H-M   'P 1'
#
loop_
_entity.id
_entity.type
_entity.pdbx_description
1 polymer ?
#
loop_
_entity_poly.entity_id
_entity_poly.type
_entity_poly.pdbx_seq_one_letter_code
_entity_poly.pdbx_strand_id
1 'polypeptide(L)'
;MIGVSGVYEVYGLCMARTNIDLDDDLVREVMRRYDLSTKKEAVDLALRRLVGVPLTSEFLLGLKGTGWSGDLDDMRTDPPSAWSPG
;
A
#
# COMPACT_ATOMS: atom_id res chain seq x y z
N MET A 1 -18.54 0.55 16.49
CA MET A 1 -18.82 1.45 15.36
C MET A 1 -17.78 2.56 15.38
N ILE A 2 -16.70 2.42 14.60
CA ILE A 2 -15.73 3.49 14.36
C ILE A 2 -15.92 3.92 12.91
N GLY A 3 -16.43 5.13 12.72
CA GLY A 3 -16.84 5.65 11.42
C GLY A 3 -15.64 5.95 10.53
N VAL A 4 -15.67 5.44 9.31
CA VAL A 4 -14.75 5.75 8.20
C VAL A 4 -14.96 7.17 7.63
N SER A 5 -15.42 8.12 8.45
CA SER A 5 -15.86 9.45 8.04
C SER A 5 -14.72 10.43 7.71
N GLY A 6 -13.47 10.07 7.97
CA GLY A 6 -12.32 10.97 7.80
C GLY A 6 -11.79 11.12 6.37
N VAL A 7 -12.13 10.20 5.44
CA VAL A 7 -11.62 10.31 4.07
C VAL A 7 -12.36 11.36 3.26
N TYR A 8 -13.67 11.53 3.45
CA TYR A 8 -14.51 12.37 2.59
C TYR A 8 -14.25 13.88 2.74
N GLU A 9 -13.82 14.34 3.92
CA GLU A 9 -13.66 15.78 4.22
C GLU A 9 -12.37 16.38 3.61
N VAL A 10 -11.34 15.56 3.36
CA VAL A 10 -10.04 15.99 2.81
C VAL A 10 -10.10 16.26 1.29
N TYR A 11 -10.98 15.56 0.56
CA TYR A 11 -11.06 15.65 -0.90
C TYR A 11 -11.53 17.03 -1.43
N GLY A 12 -12.12 17.88 -0.58
CA GLY A 12 -12.61 19.21 -0.97
C GLY A 12 -11.55 20.31 -1.04
N LEU A 13 -10.46 20.22 -0.27
CA LEU A 13 -9.43 21.28 -0.15
C LEU A 13 -8.13 20.94 -0.89
N CYS A 14 -7.84 19.67 -1.14
CA CYS A 14 -6.53 19.22 -1.67
C CYS A 14 -6.55 18.84 -3.16
N MET A 15 -7.70 18.91 -3.85
CA MET A 15 -7.80 18.60 -5.27
C MET A 15 -7.75 19.86 -6.14
N ALA A 16 -6.61 20.08 -6.79
CA ALA A 16 -6.46 21.09 -7.83
C ALA A 16 -6.77 20.50 -9.22
N ARG A 17 -7.43 21.29 -10.07
CA ARG A 17 -7.58 20.94 -11.49
C ARG A 17 -6.30 21.34 -12.23
N THR A 18 -5.61 20.35 -12.78
CA THR A 18 -4.38 20.57 -13.57
C THR A 18 -4.58 20.04 -14.98
N ASN A 19 -4.02 20.73 -15.97
CA ASN A 19 -4.00 20.28 -17.36
C ASN A 19 -2.58 19.77 -17.67
N ILE A 20 -2.47 18.48 -17.97
CA ILE A 20 -1.20 17.79 -18.27
C ILE A 20 -1.44 16.80 -19.40
N ASP A 21 -0.46 16.65 -20.28
CA ASP A 21 -0.47 15.62 -21.31
C ASP A 21 -0.01 14.27 -20.71
N LEU A 22 -0.76 13.21 -21.01
CA LEU A 22 -0.47 11.86 -20.57
C LEU A 22 -0.36 10.94 -21.78
N ASP A 23 0.57 9.99 -21.71
CA ASP A 23 0.63 8.90 -22.68
C ASP A 23 -0.57 7.96 -22.46
N ASP A 24 -1.45 7.90 -23.45
CA ASP A 24 -2.69 7.12 -23.39
C ASP A 24 -2.45 5.61 -23.34
N ASP A 25 -1.33 5.11 -23.89
CA ASP A 25 -0.98 3.70 -23.84
C ASP A 25 -0.53 3.30 -22.43
N LEU A 26 0.28 4.15 -21.79
CA LEU A 26 0.69 3.94 -20.39
C LEU A 26 -0.52 4.00 -19.45
N VAL A 27 -1.40 4.98 -19.62
CA VAL A 27 -2.60 5.10 -18.79
C VAL A 27 -3.51 3.89 -18.98
N ARG A 28 -3.71 3.42 -20.22
CA ARG A 28 -4.50 2.20 -20.48
C ARG A 28 -3.89 0.97 -19.82
N GLU A 29 -2.58 0.79 -19.87
CA GLU A 29 -1.95 -0.37 -19.22
C GLU A 29 -2.07 -0.31 -17.69
N VAL A 30 -1.94 0.88 -17.08
CA VAL A 30 -2.16 1.06 -15.64
C VAL A 30 -3.61 0.75 -15.27
N MET A 31 -4.58 1.30 -16.02
CA MET A 31 -5.99 1.07 -15.78
C MET A 31 -6.35 -0.41 -15.91
N ARG A 32 -5.84 -1.10 -16.93
CA ARG A 32 -6.05 -2.54 -17.13
C ARG A 32 -5.41 -3.38 -16.01
N ARG A 33 -4.19 -3.02 -15.60
CA ARG A 33 -3.43 -3.78 -14.58
C ARG A 33 -4.03 -3.66 -13.18
N TYR A 34 -4.64 -2.52 -12.86
CA TYR A 34 -5.19 -2.23 -11.52
C TYR A 34 -6.71 -2.08 -11.49
N ASP A 35 -7.39 -2.49 -12.58
CA ASP A 35 -8.85 -2.46 -12.73
C ASP A 35 -9.47 -1.09 -12.41
N LEU A 36 -8.96 -0.03 -13.04
CA LEU A 36 -9.38 1.35 -12.80
C LEU A 36 -10.31 1.85 -13.90
N SER A 37 -11.28 2.68 -13.51
CA SER A 37 -12.33 3.17 -14.41
C SER A 37 -11.98 4.50 -15.09
N THR A 38 -11.08 5.30 -14.51
CA THR A 38 -10.72 6.62 -15.03
C THR A 38 -9.22 6.90 -15.05
N LYS A 39 -8.80 7.79 -15.96
CA LYS A 39 -7.42 8.32 -16.01
C LYS A 39 -7.03 9.03 -14.70
N LYS A 40 -8.00 9.68 -14.03
CA LYS A 40 -7.79 10.34 -12.74
C LYS A 40 -7.42 9.34 -11.65
N GLU A 41 -8.12 8.21 -11.58
CA GLU A 41 -7.80 7.14 -10.62
C GLU A 41 -6.41 6.56 -10.88
N ALA A 42 -6.03 6.39 -12.15
CA ALA A 42 -4.68 5.94 -12.50
C ALA A 42 -3.59 6.89 -11.99
N VAL A 43 -3.79 8.21 -12.17
CA VAL A 43 -2.85 9.24 -11.70
C VAL A 43 -2.81 9.30 -10.17
N ASP A 44 -3.97 9.27 -9.50
CA ASP A 44 -4.05 9.26 -8.03
C ASP A 44 -3.34 8.04 -7.43
N LEU A 45 -3.59 6.85 -7.99
CA LEU A 45 -2.93 5.62 -7.58
C LEU A 45 -1.40 5.70 -7.77
N ALA A 46 -0.95 6.20 -8.91
CA ALA A 46 0.48 6.34 -9.20
C ALA A 46 1.18 7.28 -8.20
N LEU A 47 0.57 8.43 -7.89
CA LEU A 47 1.09 9.40 -6.93
C LEU A 47 1.15 8.81 -5.52
N ARG A 48 0.08 8.15 -5.06
CA ARG A 48 0.05 7.48 -3.74
C ARG A 48 1.11 6.41 -3.62
N ARG A 49 1.36 5.64 -4.68
CA ARG A 49 2.43 4.63 -4.68
C ARG A 49 3.82 5.24 -4.69
N LEU A 50 4.02 6.33 -5.41
CA LEU A 50 5.31 7.01 -5.48
C LEU A 50 5.67 7.67 -4.15
N VAL A 51 4.69 8.29 -3.49
CA VAL A 51 4.86 8.87 -2.15
C VAL A 51 5.00 7.78 -1.08
N GLY A 52 4.45 6.59 -1.34
CA GLY A 52 4.45 5.45 -0.41
C GLY A 52 3.58 5.70 0.81
N VAL A 53 3.46 4.67 1.67
CA VAL A 53 3.17 4.95 3.09
C VAL A 53 4.43 5.60 3.63
N PRO A 54 4.36 6.74 4.34
CA PRO A 54 5.50 7.21 5.10
C PRO A 54 5.88 6.10 6.09
N LEU A 55 6.85 5.26 5.72
CA LEU A 55 7.53 4.33 6.61
C LEU A 55 8.45 5.15 7.50
N THR A 56 7.88 6.09 8.24
CA THR A 56 8.63 6.89 9.18
C THR A 56 9.10 5.98 10.29
N SER A 57 10.24 6.33 10.88
CA SER A 57 10.75 5.69 12.08
C SER A 57 9.65 5.57 13.15
N GLU A 58 8.83 6.61 13.31
CA GLU A 58 7.75 6.67 14.29
C GLU A 58 6.60 5.72 13.95
N PHE A 59 6.23 5.58 12.67
CA PHE A 59 5.22 4.61 12.23
C PHE A 59 5.68 3.18 12.48
N LEU A 60 6.92 2.86 12.10
CA LEU A 60 7.51 1.53 12.31
C LEU A 60 7.69 1.20 13.81
N LEU A 61 8.12 2.19 14.61
CA LEU A 61 8.19 2.05 16.06
C LEU A 61 6.80 1.89 16.69
N GLY A 62 5.76 2.50 16.11
CA GLY A 62 4.37 2.29 16.52
C GLY A 62 3.85 0.88 16.24
N LEU A 63 4.45 0.14 15.30
CA LEU A 63 4.19 -1.28 15.08
C LEU A 63 4.93 -2.19 16.09
N LYS A 64 5.84 -1.64 16.91
CA LYS A 64 6.52 -2.41 17.96
C LYS A 64 5.49 -2.90 18.96
N GLY A 65 5.30 -4.21 19.01
CA GLY A 65 4.31 -4.85 19.89
C GLY A 65 2.94 -5.08 19.25
N THR A 66 2.73 -4.72 17.97
CA THR A 66 1.60 -5.29 17.22
C THR A 66 1.85 -6.78 17.08
N GLY A 67 1.03 -7.55 17.80
CA GLY A 67 1.33 -8.89 18.24
C GLY A 67 1.81 -9.84 17.15
N TRP A 68 2.91 -10.51 17.44
CA TRP A 68 3.23 -11.79 16.85
C TRP A 68 2.76 -12.87 17.83
N SER A 69 1.92 -13.80 17.38
CA SER A 69 1.25 -14.82 18.22
C SER A 69 1.93 -16.18 18.19
N GLY A 70 3.14 -16.27 17.64
CA GLY A 70 3.91 -17.51 17.68
C GLY A 70 4.58 -17.70 19.04
N ASP A 71 5.18 -18.87 19.22
CA ASP A 71 6.13 -19.13 20.29
C ASP A 71 7.55 -19.17 19.70
N LEU A 72 8.45 -18.34 20.22
CA LEU A 72 9.82 -18.23 19.73
C LEU A 72 10.63 -19.49 20.07
N ASP A 73 10.29 -20.16 21.16
CA ASP A 73 11.01 -21.35 21.62
C ASP A 73 10.61 -22.57 20.77
N ASP A 74 9.33 -22.67 20.38
CA ASP A 74 8.86 -23.72 19.46
C ASP A 74 9.56 -23.62 18.09
N MET A 75 9.67 -22.41 17.52
CA MET A 75 10.33 -22.20 16.23
C MET A 75 11.83 -22.47 16.24
N ARG A 76 12.48 -22.33 17.40
CA ARG A 76 13.91 -22.64 17.56
C ARG A 76 14.17 -24.12 17.76
N THR A 77 13.17 -24.84 18.25
CA THR A 77 13.26 -26.26 18.55
C THR A 77 12.95 -27.10 17.31
N ASP A 78 12.28 -26.53 16.30
CA ASP A 78 12.14 -27.16 14.99
C ASP A 78 13.52 -27.29 14.33
N PRO A 79 14.06 -28.53 14.20
CA PRO A 79 15.29 -28.71 13.46
C PRO A 79 15.03 -28.29 12.01
N PRO A 80 15.97 -27.59 11.34
CA PRO A 80 15.81 -27.30 9.93
C PRO A 80 15.50 -28.62 9.24
N SER A 81 14.37 -28.65 8.52
CA SER A 81 14.00 -29.84 7.77
C SER A 81 15.21 -30.25 6.96
N ALA A 82 15.60 -31.51 7.09
CA ALA A 82 16.78 -32.02 6.40
C ALA A 82 16.51 -31.81 4.91
N TRP A 83 17.16 -30.80 4.34
CA TRP A 83 17.13 -30.51 2.92
C TRP A 83 17.42 -31.82 2.22
N SER A 84 16.41 -32.35 1.53
CA SER A 84 16.52 -33.58 0.78
C SER A 84 16.83 -33.17 -0.66
N PRO A 85 18.09 -33.26 -1.11
CA PRO A 85 18.38 -33.07 -2.52
C PRO A 85 17.77 -34.26 -3.27
N GLY A 86 16.67 -34.00 -3.97
CA GLY A 86 16.18 -34.86 -5.04
C GLY A 86 17.08 -34.75 -6.26
#